data_AF-A0A1A8VXM3-F1
#
_entry.id   AF-A0A1A8VXM3-F1
#
_cell.length_a   1.000
_cell.length_b   1.000
_cell.length_c   1.000
_cell.angle_alpha   90.00
_cell.angle_beta   90.00
_cell.angle_gamma   90.00
#
_symmetry.space_group_name_H-M   'P 1'
#
loop_
_entity.id
_entity.type
_entity.pdbx_description
1 polymer ?
#
loop_
_entity_poly.entity_id
_entity_poly.type
_entity_poly.pdbx_seq_one_letter_code
_entity_poly.pdbx_strand_id
1 'polypeptide(L)'
;MGNKISTEDHIFRLKLKTKELEKLSNRSELEEKKLITDVKKAIQAGKIDIARIYAEKCIRKKNEKINYLNLSNKLDVLVSRLEGAHRCASLVKDVGVMIPLIQKINAETNAVKIGNDVMKLENIFDEI
;
A
#
# COMPACT_ATOMS: atom_id res chain seq x y z
N MET A 1 22.41 16.17 -8.80
CA MET A 1 21.73 15.54 -7.65
C MET A 1 20.60 14.70 -8.20
N GLY A 2 20.65 13.37 -8.04
CA GLY A 2 19.65 12.47 -8.61
C GLY A 2 18.26 12.76 -8.04
N ASN A 3 17.25 12.82 -8.91
CA ASN A 3 15.85 12.98 -8.51
C ASN A 3 15.53 11.96 -7.40
N LYS A 4 15.32 12.46 -6.17
CA LYS A 4 14.77 11.65 -5.09
C LYS A 4 13.34 11.31 -5.49
N ILE A 5 13.14 10.08 -5.94
CA ILE A 5 11.84 9.48 -6.19
C ILE A 5 11.04 9.60 -4.88
N SER A 6 9.80 10.11 -4.95
CA SER A 6 8.95 10.27 -3.76
C SER A 6 8.62 8.90 -3.16
N THR A 7 8.40 8.82 -1.84
CA THR A 7 7.89 7.60 -1.18
C THR A 7 6.61 7.10 -1.88
N GLU A 8 5.76 8.03 -2.34
CA GLU A 8 4.54 7.72 -3.09
C GLU A 8 4.83 7.08 -4.45
N ASP A 9 5.85 7.57 -5.17
CA ASP A 9 6.26 6.98 -6.45
C ASP A 9 6.80 5.57 -6.25
N HIS A 10 7.54 5.31 -5.16
CA HIS A 10 8.02 3.98 -4.82
C HIS A 10 6.86 3.03 -4.50
N ILE A 11 5.87 3.48 -3.71
CA ILE A 11 4.64 2.72 -3.42
C ILE A 11 3.90 2.39 -4.73
N PHE A 12 3.76 3.37 -5.61
CA PHE A 12 3.10 3.18 -6.91
C PHE A 12 3.83 2.16 -7.79
N ARG A 13 5.15 2.27 -7.92
CA ARG A 13 5.97 1.30 -8.67
C ARG A 13 5.85 -0.11 -8.10
N LEU A 14 5.87 -0.26 -6.78
CA LEU A 14 5.72 -1.57 -6.14
C LEU A 14 4.34 -2.17 -6.41
N LYS A 15 3.26 -1.38 -6.34
CA LYS A 15 1.90 -1.83 -6.72
C LYS A 15 1.83 -2.32 -8.17
N LEU A 16 2.47 -1.61 -9.10
CA LEU A 16 2.54 -2.06 -10.49
C LEU A 16 3.28 -3.40 -10.61
N LYS A 17 4.40 -3.56 -9.89
CA LYS A 17 5.15 -4.82 -9.86
C LYS A 17 4.37 -5.98 -9.25
N THR A 18 3.59 -5.75 -8.19
CA THR A 18 2.65 -6.74 -7.65
C THR A 18 1.69 -7.23 -8.74
N LYS A 19 1.04 -6.31 -9.47
CA LYS A 19 0.13 -6.67 -10.58
C LYS A 19 0.83 -7.39 -11.73
N GLU A 20 2.06 -7.02 -12.06
CA GLU A 20 2.86 -7.73 -13.08
C GLU A 20 3.13 -9.19 -12.66
N LEU A 21 3.48 -9.42 -11.38
CA LEU A 21 3.72 -10.75 -10.86
C LEU A 21 2.46 -11.62 -10.83
N GLU A 22 1.30 -11.04 -10.48
CA GLU A 22 0.01 -11.73 -10.58
C GLU A 22 -0.30 -12.17 -12.02
N LYS A 23 -0.04 -11.29 -13.00
CA LYS A 23 -0.18 -11.64 -14.42
C LYS A 23 0.76 -12.77 -14.84
N LEU A 24 2.01 -12.76 -14.37
CA LEU A 24 2.97 -13.84 -14.64
C LEU A 24 2.57 -15.16 -13.98
N SER A 25 2.03 -15.12 -12.76
CA SER A 25 1.44 -16.26 -12.08
C SER A 25 0.29 -16.87 -12.89
N ASN A 26 -0.67 -16.03 -13.32
CA ASN A 26 -1.81 -16.47 -14.13
C ASN A 26 -1.39 -17.03 -15.48
N ARG A 27 -0.37 -16.44 -16.13
CA ARG A 27 0.20 -16.98 -17.37
C ARG A 27 0.82 -18.36 -17.14
N SER A 28 1.56 -18.53 -16.06
CA SER A 28 2.19 -19.81 -15.70
C SER A 28 1.14 -20.89 -15.43
N GLU A 29 -0.01 -20.53 -14.83
CA GLU A 29 -1.14 -21.44 -14.65
C GLU A 29 -1.79 -21.86 -15.99
N LEU A 30 -1.94 -20.94 -16.94
CA LEU A 30 -2.48 -21.27 -18.27
C LEU A 30 -1.53 -22.22 -19.02
N GLU A 31 -0.23 -22.00 -18.91
CA GLU A 31 0.79 -22.89 -19.48
C GLU A 31 0.78 -24.27 -18.80
N GLU A 32 0.64 -24.32 -17.47
CA GLU A 32 0.48 -25.57 -16.71
C GLU A 32 -0.72 -26.38 -17.21
N LYS A 33 -1.89 -25.76 -17.37
CA LYS A 33 -3.11 -26.43 -17.88
C LYS A 33 -2.95 -26.98 -19.29
N LYS A 34 -2.24 -26.26 -20.17
CA LYS A 34 -1.90 -26.75 -21.51
C LYS A 34 -1.01 -27.99 -21.42
N LEU A 35 0.04 -27.94 -20.61
CA LEU A 35 0.96 -29.07 -20.42
C LEU A 35 0.27 -30.30 -19.85
N ILE A 36 -0.66 -30.16 -18.90
CA ILE A 36 -1.48 -31.27 -18.40
C ILE A 36 -2.25 -31.95 -19.55
N THR A 37 -2.79 -31.15 -20.47
CA THR A 37 -3.52 -31.67 -21.63
C THR A 37 -2.57 -32.38 -22.61
N ASP A 38 -1.38 -31.83 -22.83
CA ASP A 38 -0.36 -32.42 -23.70
C ASP A 38 0.21 -33.72 -23.11
N VAL A 39 0.37 -33.81 -21.79
CA VAL A 39 0.71 -35.07 -21.08
C VAL A 39 -0.34 -36.13 -21.35
N LYS A 40 -1.63 -35.81 -21.19
CA LYS A 40 -2.73 -36.76 -21.44
C LYS A 40 -2.70 -37.28 -22.88
N LYS A 41 -2.53 -36.38 -23.86
CA LYS A 41 -2.42 -36.75 -25.28
C LYS A 41 -1.20 -37.62 -25.56
N ALA A 42 -0.05 -37.30 -24.98
CA ALA A 42 1.18 -38.07 -25.18
C ALA A 42 1.08 -39.50 -24.60
N ILE A 43 0.43 -39.64 -23.43
CA ILE A 43 0.15 -40.96 -22.83
C ILE A 43 -0.80 -41.78 -23.72
N GLN A 44 -1.89 -41.18 -24.20
CA GLN A 44 -2.83 -41.85 -25.11
C GLN A 44 -2.17 -42.31 -26.42
N ALA A 45 -1.20 -41.55 -26.92
CA ALA A 45 -0.43 -41.90 -28.10
C ALA A 45 0.70 -42.92 -27.84
N GLY A 46 0.86 -43.43 -26.61
CA GLY A 46 1.91 -44.38 -26.23
C GLY A 46 3.33 -43.77 -26.15
N LYS A 47 3.46 -42.45 -26.21
CA LYS A 47 4.75 -41.73 -26.21
C LYS A 47 5.19 -41.38 -24.79
N ILE A 48 5.61 -42.39 -24.03
CA ILE A 48 5.90 -42.27 -22.60
C ILE A 48 7.05 -41.27 -22.32
N ASP A 49 8.10 -41.27 -23.12
CA ASP A 49 9.25 -40.36 -22.92
C ASP A 49 8.85 -38.89 -23.08
N ILE A 50 8.03 -38.58 -24.08
CA ILE A 50 7.51 -37.22 -24.30
C ILE A 50 6.55 -36.83 -23.17
N ALA A 51 5.72 -37.75 -22.70
CA ALA A 51 4.83 -37.51 -21.57
C ALA A 51 5.62 -37.16 -20.29
N ARG A 52 6.75 -37.83 -20.05
CA ARG A 52 7.64 -37.54 -18.91
C ARG A 52 8.21 -36.11 -19.00
N ILE A 53 8.70 -35.70 -20.17
CA ILE A 53 9.23 -34.33 -20.38
C ILE A 53 8.15 -33.28 -20.12
N TYR A 54 6.93 -33.48 -20.63
CA TYR A 54 5.82 -32.54 -20.38
C TYR A 54 5.38 -32.53 -18.92
N ALA A 55 5.43 -33.67 -18.22
CA ALA A 55 5.13 -33.75 -16.80
C ALA A 55 6.16 -32.97 -15.95
N GLU A 56 7.45 -33.10 -16.24
CA GLU A 56 8.51 -32.32 -15.58
C GLU A 56 8.33 -30.83 -15.82
N LYS A 57 8.01 -30.43 -17.06
CA LYS A 57 7.72 -29.03 -17.40
C LYS A 57 6.49 -28.52 -16.66
N CYS A 58 5.46 -29.35 -16.50
CA CYS A 58 4.25 -29.03 -15.74
C CYS A 58 4.58 -28.75 -14.27
N ILE A 59 5.37 -29.61 -13.62
CA ILE A 59 5.81 -29.43 -12.23
C ILE A 59 6.59 -28.13 -12.08
N ARG A 60 7.50 -27.84 -13.01
CA ARG A 60 8.27 -26.59 -13.02
C ARG A 60 7.36 -25.37 -13.10
N LYS A 61 6.37 -25.38 -14.01
CA LYS A 61 5.41 -24.28 -14.18
C LYS A 61 4.53 -24.07 -12.97
N LYS A 62 4.11 -25.15 -12.31
CA LYS A 62 3.39 -25.09 -11.02
C LYS A 62 4.23 -24.40 -9.94
N ASN A 63 5.52 -24.74 -9.83
CA ASN A 63 6.43 -24.11 -8.88
C ASN A 63 6.68 -22.63 -9.21
N GLU A 64 6.85 -22.29 -10.50
CA GLU A 64 6.96 -20.90 -10.96
C GLU A 64 5.73 -20.09 -10.56
N LYS A 65 4.51 -20.62 -10.79
CA LYS A 65 3.25 -20.00 -10.36
C LYS A 65 3.27 -19.68 -8.86
N ILE A 66 3.57 -20.67 -8.02
CA ILE A 66 3.61 -20.51 -6.56
C ILE A 66 4.64 -19.44 -6.16
N ASN A 67 5.80 -19.44 -6.81
CA ASN A 67 6.85 -18.45 -6.53
C ASN A 67 6.41 -17.03 -6.90
N TYR A 68 5.79 -16.83 -8.06
CA TYR A 68 5.25 -15.52 -8.45
C TYR A 68 4.15 -15.04 -7.50
N LEU A 69 3.25 -15.94 -7.10
CA LEU A 69 2.19 -15.62 -6.15
C LEU A 69 2.76 -15.23 -4.77
N ASN A 70 3.73 -16.00 -4.27
CA ASN A 70 4.40 -15.69 -3.01
C ASN A 70 5.15 -14.36 -3.06
N LEU A 71 5.83 -14.06 -4.17
CA LEU A 71 6.52 -12.78 -4.34
C LEU A 71 5.53 -11.62 -4.42
N SER A 72 4.42 -11.80 -5.15
CA SER A 72 3.34 -10.82 -5.23
C SER A 72 2.79 -10.49 -3.83
N ASN A 73 2.44 -11.52 -3.06
CA ASN A 73 1.93 -11.36 -1.70
C ASN A 73 2.93 -10.64 -0.79
N LYS A 74 4.22 -10.99 -0.88
CA LYS A 74 5.27 -10.30 -0.11
C LYS A 74 5.35 -8.81 -0.48
N LEU A 75 5.29 -8.48 -1.77
CA LEU A 75 5.29 -7.08 -2.21
C LEU A 75 4.04 -6.33 -1.77
N ASP A 76 2.87 -6.95 -1.82
CA ASP A 76 1.61 -6.35 -1.38
C ASP A 76 1.62 -6.01 0.12
N VAL A 77 2.15 -6.93 0.95
CA VAL A 77 2.35 -6.68 2.39
C VAL A 77 3.31 -5.50 2.62
N LEU A 78 4.39 -5.40 1.84
CA LEU A 78 5.32 -4.27 1.94
C LEU A 78 4.66 -2.95 1.53
N VAL A 79 3.88 -2.95 0.46
CA VAL A 79 3.10 -1.78 0.01
C VAL A 79 2.16 -1.32 1.12
N SER A 80 1.36 -2.22 1.70
CA SER A 80 0.40 -1.89 2.76
C SER A 80 1.08 -1.26 3.98
N ARG A 81 2.25 -1.79 4.38
CA ARG A 81 3.06 -1.23 5.47
C ARG A 81 3.60 0.16 5.13
N LEU A 82 4.12 0.34 3.92
CA LEU A 82 4.64 1.63 3.45
C LEU A 82 3.53 2.70 3.38
N GLU A 83 2.34 2.34 2.93
CA GLU A 83 1.18 3.24 2.92
C GLU A 83 0.71 3.62 4.32
N GLY A 84 0.73 2.66 5.26
CA GLY A 84 0.47 2.95 6.67
C GLY A 84 1.48 3.94 7.24
N ALA A 85 2.77 3.67 7.04
CA ALA A 85 3.85 4.55 7.51
C ALA A 85 3.76 5.96 6.90
N HIS A 86 3.49 6.06 5.60
CA HIS A 86 3.32 7.34 4.90
C HIS A 86 2.14 8.14 5.46
N ARG A 87 0.98 7.49 5.65
CA ARG A 87 -0.20 8.14 6.25
C ARG A 87 0.08 8.62 7.68
N CYS A 88 0.73 7.82 8.50
CA CYS A 88 1.12 8.21 9.85
C CYS A 88 2.07 9.41 9.83
N ALA A 89 3.08 9.42 8.94
CA ALA A 89 4.01 10.53 8.81
C ALA A 89 3.31 11.83 8.40
N SER A 90 2.38 11.76 7.43
CA SER A 90 1.56 12.91 7.02
C SER A 90 0.69 13.42 8.16
N LEU A 91 0.00 12.53 8.89
CA LEU A 91 -0.83 12.91 10.04
C LEU A 91 -0.01 13.61 11.14
N VAL A 92 1.18 13.10 11.47
CA VAL A 92 2.07 13.74 12.46
C VAL A 92 2.47 15.15 12.02
N LYS A 93 2.75 15.34 10.73
CA LYS A 93 3.05 16.66 10.17
C LYS A 93 1.86 17.61 10.30
N ASP A 94 0.65 17.15 9.99
CA ASP A 94 -0.58 17.96 10.07
C ASP A 94 -0.88 18.35 11.53
N VAL A 95 -0.74 17.41 12.47
CA VAL A 95 -0.86 17.70 13.91
C VAL A 95 0.18 18.72 14.37
N GLY A 96 1.42 18.60 13.89
CA GLY A 96 2.48 19.57 14.17
C GLY A 96 2.14 21.00 13.73
N VAL A 97 1.46 21.16 12.59
CA VAL A 97 0.97 22.47 12.11
C VAL A 97 -0.23 22.96 12.92
N MET A 98 -1.08 22.06 13.40
CA MET A 98 -2.30 22.42 14.13
C MET A 98 -2.04 22.87 15.57
N ILE A 99 -1.03 22.29 16.26
CA ILE A 99 -0.66 22.65 17.64
C ILE A 99 -0.49 24.16 17.86
N PRO A 100 0.32 24.91 17.08
CA PRO A 100 0.48 26.34 17.28
C PRO A 100 -0.81 27.15 16.97
N LEU A 101 -1.64 26.68 16.03
CA LEU A 101 -2.95 27.31 15.75
C LEU A 101 -3.89 27.16 16.95
N ILE A 102 -3.94 25.97 17.56
CA ILE A 102 -4.71 25.71 18.77
C ILE A 102 -4.20 26.58 19.93
N GLN A 103 -2.87 26.68 20.11
CA GLN A 103 -2.28 27.55 21.14
C GLN A 103 -2.66 29.01 20.95
N LYS A 104 -2.65 29.52 19.72
CA LYS A 104 -3.06 30.89 19.40
C LYS A 104 -4.54 31.14 19.71
N ILE A 105 -5.43 30.24 19.27
CA ILE A 105 -6.87 30.33 19.58
C ILE A 105 -7.12 30.31 21.10
N ASN A 106 -6.40 29.45 21.84
CA ASN A 106 -6.55 29.36 23.29
C ASN A 106 -6.05 30.63 24.01
N ALA A 107 -4.94 31.22 23.55
CA ALA A 107 -4.45 32.50 24.07
C ALA A 107 -5.44 33.65 23.78
N GLU A 108 -5.99 33.71 22.57
CA GLU A 108 -7.01 34.70 22.18
C GLU A 108 -8.31 34.52 22.99
N THR A 109 -8.74 33.29 23.25
CA THR A 109 -9.94 32.98 24.05
C THR A 109 -9.79 33.41 25.51
N ASN A 110 -8.58 33.30 26.08
CA ASN A 110 -8.30 33.79 27.44
C ASN A 110 -8.24 35.32 27.52
N ALA A 111 -7.74 36.00 26.47
CA ALA A 111 -7.67 37.46 26.43
C ALA A 111 -9.05 38.14 26.25
N VAL A 112 -9.95 37.52 25.46
CA VAL A 112 -11.27 38.09 25.14
C VAL A 112 -12.26 38.08 26.33
N LYS A 113 -12.05 37.21 27.34
CA LYS A 113 -12.94 37.16 28.52
C LYS A 113 -12.57 38.14 29.62
N ILE A 114 -11.29 38.43 29.85
CA ILE A 114 -10.87 39.31 30.96
C ILE A 114 -11.16 40.79 30.64
N GLY A 115 -11.01 41.23 29.39
CA GLY A 115 -11.26 42.63 29.01
C GLY A 115 -12.75 43.02 29.03
N ASN A 116 -13.64 42.14 28.56
CA ASN A 116 -15.08 42.44 28.50
C ASN A 116 -15.74 42.48 29.88
N ASP A 117 -15.25 41.73 30.86
CA ASP A 117 -15.82 41.72 32.21
C ASP A 117 -15.32 42.90 33.06
N VAL A 118 -14.08 43.39 32.83
CA VAL A 118 -13.58 44.64 33.45
C VAL A 118 -14.30 45.85 32.86
N MET A 119 -14.48 45.91 31.52
CA MET A 119 -15.17 47.02 30.88
C MET A 119 -16.66 47.08 31.24
N LYS A 120 -17.29 45.91 31.48
CA LYS A 120 -18.66 45.83 32.03
C LYS A 120 -18.73 46.22 33.51
N LEU A 121 -17.70 45.92 34.30
CA LEU A 121 -17.61 46.39 35.70
C LEU A 121 -17.45 47.92 35.75
N GLU A 122 -16.57 48.49 34.95
CA GLU A 122 -16.36 49.94 34.86
C GLU A 122 -17.65 50.67 34.47
N ASN A 123 -18.37 50.18 33.46
CA ASN A 123 -19.67 50.77 33.06
C ASN A 123 -20.76 50.67 34.15
N ILE A 124 -20.72 49.66 35.03
CA ILE A 124 -21.65 49.55 36.16
C ILE A 124 -21.26 50.51 37.30
N PHE A 125 -19.96 50.78 37.48
CA PHE A 125 -19.47 51.75 38.48
C PHE A 125 -19.63 53.20 38.04
N ASP A 126 -19.63 53.48 36.73
CA ASP A 126 -19.87 54.82 36.18
C ASP A 126 -21.37 55.19 36.12
N GLU A 127 -22.29 54.23 36.26
CA GLU A 127 -23.76 54.45 36.27
C GLU A 127 -24.37 54.57 37.70
N ILE A 128 -23.56 54.62 38.77
CA ILE A 128 -23.98 54.90 40.16
C ILE A 128 -23.40 56.25 40.62
#